data_AF-A0A6A3P093-F1
#
_entry.id   AF-A0A6A3P093-F1
#
_cell.length_a   1.000
_cell.length_b   1.000
_cell.length_c   1.000
_cell.angle_alpha   90.00
_cell.angle_beta   90.00
_cell.angle_gamma   90.00
#
_symmetry.space_group_name_H-M   'P 1'
#
loop_
_entity.id
_entity.type
_entity.pdbx_description
1 polymer ?
#
loop_
_entity_poly.entity_id
_entity_poly.type
_entity_poly.pdbx_seq_one_letter_code
_entity_poly.pdbx_strand_id
1 'polypeptide(L)'
;MASAIAATTQVPTASGFQPGSGGRVMWESNCDFPRNDCRSVNALPEMCGDLCANDATCTHWTWSNYNGGTCWFKTGTPSPKTTSYGAICGYVVSRSSTPADSSGLSTSDMADMLGRINSLRAHSGLGALTIDYKLAKAALLHSRDQAGHCQMTHTGTTIPNFGGRLKAQGYSYSTAAENVAAGQTTVADVMTSWWNSPGHRANILNKDVMNVGFAMATNEACNNYATYWTQDFGRQL
;
A
#
# COMPACT_ATOMS: atom_id res chain seq x y z
N MET A 1 -20.07 -30.52 -0.39
CA MET A 1 -20.67 -29.17 -0.53
C MET A 1 -20.00 -28.28 0.48
N ALA A 2 -19.02 -27.48 0.07
CA ALA A 2 -18.34 -26.54 0.96
C ALA A 2 -18.85 -25.14 0.63
N SER A 3 -19.60 -24.55 1.57
CA SER A 3 -20.09 -23.18 1.47
C SER A 3 -18.91 -22.22 1.41
N ALA A 4 -18.88 -21.40 0.36
CA ALA A 4 -17.99 -20.27 0.25
C ALA A 4 -18.35 -19.25 1.35
N ILE A 5 -17.44 -19.06 2.31
CA ILE A 5 -17.52 -17.92 3.22
C ILE A 5 -16.75 -16.80 2.53
N ALA A 6 -17.48 -15.85 1.95
CA ALA A 6 -16.89 -14.65 1.38
C ALA A 6 -16.13 -13.91 2.48
N ALA A 7 -14.79 -13.87 2.38
CA ALA A 7 -13.97 -13.07 3.25
C ALA A 7 -14.21 -11.60 2.92
N THR A 8 -15.13 -10.98 3.66
CA THR A 8 -15.38 -9.54 3.60
C THR A 8 -14.13 -8.81 4.09
N THR A 9 -13.47 -8.06 3.19
CA THR A 9 -12.49 -7.04 3.54
C THR A 9 -13.14 -6.08 4.53
N GLN A 10 -12.85 -6.25 5.82
CA GLN A 10 -13.50 -5.49 6.86
C GLN A 10 -12.92 -4.08 6.85
N VAL A 11 -13.75 -3.15 6.41
CA VAL A 11 -13.46 -1.71 6.36
C VAL A 11 -13.15 -1.24 7.79
N PRO A 12 -12.04 -0.53 8.04
CA PRO A 12 -11.77 0.03 9.35
C PRO A 12 -12.93 0.95 9.76
N THR A 13 -13.55 0.65 10.90
CA THR A 13 -14.75 1.35 11.37
C THR A 13 -14.34 2.59 12.17
N ALA A 14 -14.72 3.75 11.67
CA ALA A 14 -14.47 5.07 12.22
C ALA A 14 -15.80 5.82 12.33
N SER A 15 -16.18 6.28 13.53
CA SER A 15 -17.34 7.14 13.74
C SER A 15 -16.93 8.61 13.59
N GLY A 16 -17.32 9.25 12.49
CA GLY A 16 -16.94 10.62 12.17
C GLY A 16 -15.61 10.74 11.41
N PHE A 17 -15.44 11.88 10.73
CA PHE A 17 -14.23 12.19 9.95
C PHE A 17 -12.99 12.25 10.83
N GLN A 18 -11.96 11.51 10.41
CA GLN A 18 -10.66 11.47 11.07
C GLN A 18 -9.52 11.66 10.07
N PRO A 19 -8.37 12.19 10.51
CA PRO A 19 -7.23 12.40 9.63
C PRO A 19 -6.74 11.08 9.00
N GLY A 20 -6.38 11.16 7.73
CA GLY A 20 -5.72 10.08 7.00
C GLY A 20 -4.64 10.66 6.09
N SER A 21 -3.90 9.78 5.39
CA SER A 21 -2.95 10.21 4.36
C SER A 21 -1.88 11.18 4.85
N GLY A 22 -1.41 11.03 6.09
CA GLY A 22 -0.51 11.97 6.74
C GLY A 22 -1.13 13.37 6.91
N GLY A 23 -2.40 13.44 7.30
CA GLY A 23 -3.13 14.70 7.50
C GLY A 23 -3.54 15.41 6.21
N ARG A 24 -3.31 14.80 5.05
CA ARG A 24 -3.75 15.35 3.75
C ARG A 24 -5.26 15.29 3.57
N VAL A 25 -5.89 14.34 4.24
CA VAL A 25 -7.30 14.08 4.02
C VAL A 25 -8.03 13.79 5.31
N MET A 26 -9.35 13.97 5.27
CA MET A 26 -10.27 13.50 6.30
C MET A 26 -11.09 12.36 5.72
N TRP A 27 -11.25 11.27 6.46
CA TRP A 27 -12.00 10.10 6.00
C TRP A 27 -12.90 9.55 7.11
N GLU A 28 -13.98 8.88 6.71
CA GLU A 28 -14.94 8.25 7.60
C GLU A 28 -15.43 6.92 6.99
N SER A 29 -15.77 5.95 7.84
CA SER A 29 -16.34 4.68 7.42
C SER A 29 -17.86 4.77 7.26
N ASN A 30 -18.42 3.84 6.47
CA ASN A 30 -19.85 3.71 6.24
C ASN A 30 -20.51 4.96 5.62
N CYS A 31 -19.79 5.64 4.74
CA CYS A 31 -20.27 6.86 4.11
C CYS A 31 -19.98 6.94 2.61
N ASP A 32 -20.78 7.75 1.93
CA ASP A 32 -20.64 8.11 0.53
C ASP A 32 -20.95 9.61 0.33
N PHE A 33 -20.32 10.18 -0.70
CA PHE A 33 -20.66 11.49 -1.26
C PHE A 33 -21.31 11.28 -2.63
N PRO A 34 -22.63 11.15 -2.74
CA PRO A 34 -23.27 10.77 -4.00
C PRO A 34 -22.97 11.79 -5.12
N ARG A 35 -22.75 11.25 -6.33
CA ARG A 35 -22.50 11.97 -7.59
C ARG A 35 -21.09 12.59 -7.69
N ASN A 36 -20.87 13.38 -8.73
CA ASN A 36 -19.63 14.09 -9.05
C ASN A 36 -18.42 13.19 -9.32
N ASP A 37 -18.63 11.91 -9.63
CA ASP A 37 -17.58 10.97 -10.03
C ASP A 37 -16.92 11.43 -11.33
N CYS A 38 -15.64 11.79 -11.26
CA CYS A 38 -14.86 12.19 -12.43
C CYS A 38 -13.98 11.06 -12.98
N ARG A 39 -13.56 10.15 -12.11
CA ARG A 39 -12.72 9.00 -12.44
C ARG A 39 -12.85 7.92 -11.38
N SER A 40 -12.58 6.68 -11.74
CA SER A 40 -12.37 5.63 -10.75
C SER A 40 -11.05 4.90 -10.98
N VAL A 41 -10.48 4.40 -9.89
CA VAL A 41 -9.28 3.55 -9.90
C VAL A 41 -9.50 2.37 -8.97
N ASN A 42 -9.06 1.19 -9.38
CA ASN A 42 -9.03 0.05 -8.48
C ASN A 42 -7.90 0.26 -7.48
N ALA A 43 -8.27 0.31 -6.20
CA ALA A 43 -7.37 0.56 -5.10
C ALA A 43 -8.05 0.18 -3.79
N LEU A 44 -7.23 0.02 -2.76
CA LEU A 44 -7.68 -0.31 -1.41
C LEU A 44 -8.26 0.93 -0.69
N PRO A 45 -9.12 0.74 0.31
CA PRO A 45 -9.84 1.83 0.96
C PRO A 45 -8.92 2.91 1.53
N GLU A 46 -7.79 2.51 2.12
CA GLU A 46 -6.85 3.42 2.77
C GLU A 46 -6.04 4.24 1.75
N MET A 47 -5.90 3.74 0.52
CA MET A 47 -5.16 4.42 -0.54
C MET A 47 -5.97 5.52 -1.22
N CYS A 48 -7.31 5.45 -1.19
CA CYS A 48 -8.11 6.43 -1.92
C CYS A 48 -7.85 7.86 -1.49
N GLY A 49 -7.56 8.07 -0.20
CA GLY A 49 -7.16 9.38 0.32
C GLY A 49 -5.88 9.89 -0.32
N ASP A 50 -4.83 9.08 -0.36
CA ASP A 50 -3.55 9.44 -0.97
C ASP A 50 -3.69 9.66 -2.48
N LEU A 51 -4.43 8.76 -3.14
CA LEU A 51 -4.63 8.83 -4.58
C LEU A 51 -5.45 10.06 -4.97
N CYS A 52 -6.48 10.40 -4.20
CA CYS A 52 -7.26 11.62 -4.41
C CYS A 52 -6.44 12.87 -4.07
N ALA A 53 -5.66 12.88 -2.99
CA ALA A 53 -4.81 14.01 -2.63
C ALA A 53 -3.71 14.31 -3.67
N ASN A 54 -3.21 13.26 -4.35
CA ASN A 54 -2.24 13.36 -5.42
C ASN A 54 -2.87 13.70 -6.79
N ASP A 55 -4.19 13.57 -6.94
CA ASP A 55 -4.89 13.91 -8.17
C ASP A 55 -5.30 15.39 -8.16
N ALA A 56 -4.85 16.14 -9.18
CA ALA A 56 -5.06 17.58 -9.23
C ALA A 56 -6.55 17.99 -9.31
N THR A 57 -7.42 17.08 -9.76
CA THR A 57 -8.85 17.34 -9.97
C THR A 57 -9.73 16.78 -8.86
N CYS A 58 -9.22 15.82 -8.09
CA CYS A 58 -9.94 15.20 -7.01
C CYS A 58 -10.00 16.12 -5.78
N THR A 59 -11.21 16.32 -5.27
CA THR A 59 -11.49 17.08 -4.04
C THR A 59 -12.01 16.18 -2.93
N HIS A 60 -12.70 15.10 -3.30
CA HIS A 60 -13.24 14.10 -2.40
C HIS A 60 -13.35 12.76 -3.11
N TRP A 61 -13.57 11.70 -2.34
CA TRP A 61 -13.67 10.36 -2.89
C TRP A 61 -14.63 9.49 -2.09
N THR A 62 -15.00 8.39 -2.72
CA THR A 62 -15.60 7.26 -2.02
C THR A 62 -14.95 5.97 -2.48
N TRP A 63 -14.56 5.14 -1.53
CA TRP A 63 -14.20 3.76 -1.78
C TRP A 63 -15.41 2.85 -1.61
N SER A 64 -15.50 1.82 -2.45
CA SER A 64 -16.47 0.74 -2.32
C SER A 64 -15.80 -0.60 -2.64
N ASN A 65 -16.43 -1.70 -2.23
CA ASN A 65 -15.98 -3.05 -2.54
C ASN A 65 -16.23 -3.49 -4.01
N TYR A 66 -16.70 -2.56 -4.86
CA TYR A 66 -16.90 -2.83 -6.28
C TYR A 66 -15.60 -3.35 -6.93
N ASN A 67 -15.69 -4.41 -7.74
CA ASN A 67 -14.54 -5.06 -8.40
C ASN A 67 -13.34 -5.40 -7.48
N GLY A 68 -13.60 -5.70 -6.21
CA GLY A 68 -12.55 -6.01 -5.23
C GLY A 68 -11.89 -4.77 -4.62
N GLY A 69 -12.44 -3.58 -4.85
CA GLY A 69 -11.98 -2.32 -4.27
C GLY A 69 -11.83 -1.24 -5.34
N THR A 70 -12.76 -0.28 -5.35
CA THR A 70 -12.73 0.85 -6.29
C THR A 70 -12.81 2.17 -5.52
N CYS A 71 -11.84 3.05 -5.76
CA CYS A 71 -11.88 4.45 -5.38
C CYS A 71 -12.57 5.25 -6.49
N TRP A 72 -13.71 5.84 -6.16
CA TRP A 72 -14.43 6.81 -6.97
C TRP A 72 -13.95 8.21 -6.61
N PHE A 73 -13.17 8.82 -7.50
CA PHE A 73 -12.70 10.19 -7.35
C PHE A 73 -13.78 11.16 -7.79
N LYS A 74 -13.92 12.23 -7.01
CA LYS A 74 -14.96 13.23 -7.19
C LYS A 74 -14.37 14.63 -7.19
N THR A 75 -15.04 15.53 -7.89
CA THR A 75 -14.58 16.91 -8.08
C THR A 75 -15.63 17.93 -7.61
N GLY A 76 -15.20 19.18 -7.44
CA GLY A 76 -16.04 20.25 -6.92
C GLY A 76 -16.33 20.14 -5.43
N THR A 77 -17.44 20.72 -4.98
CA THR A 77 -17.84 20.70 -3.56
C THR A 77 -18.45 19.34 -3.20
N PRO A 78 -18.04 18.70 -2.08
CA PRO A 78 -18.66 17.47 -1.61
C PRO A 78 -20.17 17.65 -1.41
N SER A 79 -20.95 16.68 -1.87
CA SER A 79 -22.39 16.63 -1.60
C SER A 79 -22.66 16.41 -0.10
N PRO A 80 -23.91 16.55 0.36
CA PRO A 80 -24.29 16.01 1.67
C PRO A 80 -23.90 14.53 1.77
N LYS A 81 -23.24 14.17 2.87
CA LYS A 81 -22.85 12.79 3.18
C LYS A 81 -24.07 11.90 3.35
N THR A 82 -24.06 10.72 2.75
CA THR A 82 -25.07 9.67 2.96
C THR A 82 -24.45 8.43 3.60
N THR A 83 -25.24 7.68 4.36
CA THR A 83 -24.80 6.40 4.93
C THR A 83 -24.70 5.34 3.83
N SER A 84 -23.55 4.69 3.73
CA SER A 84 -23.31 3.60 2.79
C SER A 84 -22.45 2.53 3.47
N TYR A 85 -23.08 1.44 3.91
CA TYR A 85 -22.40 0.41 4.71
C TYR A 85 -21.31 -0.30 3.90
N GLY A 86 -20.10 -0.38 4.48
CA GLY A 86 -18.94 -0.96 3.81
C GLY A 86 -18.27 -0.05 2.76
N ALA A 87 -18.69 1.21 2.66
CA ALA A 87 -17.97 2.23 1.91
C ALA A 87 -17.08 3.08 2.84
N ILE A 88 -16.07 3.72 2.27
CA ILE A 88 -15.31 4.80 2.94
C ILE A 88 -15.49 6.05 2.12
N CYS A 89 -15.75 7.20 2.73
CA CYS A 89 -15.69 8.47 2.02
C CYS A 89 -14.71 9.41 2.70
N GLY A 90 -14.23 10.39 1.96
CA GLY A 90 -13.36 11.42 2.50
C GLY A 90 -13.14 12.57 1.55
N TYR A 91 -12.52 13.62 2.07
CA TYR A 91 -12.20 14.84 1.34
C TYR A 91 -10.79 15.33 1.64
N VAL A 92 -10.19 15.97 0.64
CA VAL A 92 -8.82 16.47 0.70
C VAL A 92 -8.82 17.79 1.47
N VAL A 93 -7.97 17.89 2.48
CA VAL A 93 -7.76 19.12 3.27
C VAL A 93 -6.40 19.76 3.01
N SER A 94 -5.43 18.99 2.55
CA SER A 94 -4.11 19.46 2.14
C SER A 94 -3.55 18.58 1.03
N ARG A 95 -2.92 19.19 0.03
CA ARG A 95 -2.12 18.45 -0.98
C ARG A 95 -0.65 18.34 -0.61
N SER A 96 -0.24 19.03 0.44
CA SER A 96 1.09 18.87 1.03
C SER A 96 1.07 17.69 2.01
N SER A 97 1.88 16.66 1.76
CA SER A 97 2.03 15.52 2.66
C SER A 97 2.80 15.90 3.91
N THR A 98 2.37 15.42 5.08
CA THR A 98 3.33 15.24 6.18
C THR A 98 4.22 14.02 5.85
N PRO A 99 5.55 14.09 6.10
CA PRO A 99 6.47 12.98 5.80
C PRO A 99 6.15 11.66 6.54
N ALA A 100 5.30 11.72 7.55
CA ALA A 100 5.12 10.67 8.55
C ALA A 100 4.18 9.52 8.13
N ASP A 101 3.52 9.54 6.96
CA ASP A 101 2.66 8.42 6.52
C ASP A 101 2.76 8.04 5.02
N SER A 102 3.60 8.70 4.23
CA SER A 102 3.83 8.28 2.84
C SER A 102 4.71 7.04 2.76
N SER A 103 4.39 6.11 1.84
CA SER A 103 5.23 4.94 1.50
C SER A 103 6.57 5.32 0.84
N GLY A 104 6.90 6.61 0.75
CA GLY A 104 8.00 7.16 -0.04
C GLY A 104 7.88 6.97 -1.55
N LEU A 105 6.81 6.33 -2.04
CA LEU A 105 6.60 6.00 -3.44
C LEU A 105 5.43 6.78 -4.02
N SER A 106 5.57 7.25 -5.26
CA SER A 106 4.44 7.80 -6.01
C SER A 106 3.48 6.70 -6.47
N THR A 107 2.27 7.07 -6.88
CA THR A 107 1.32 6.14 -7.48
C THR A 107 1.90 5.48 -8.74
N SER A 108 2.64 6.24 -9.55
CA SER A 108 3.33 5.71 -10.73
C SER A 108 4.43 4.72 -10.37
N ASP A 109 5.17 4.96 -9.29
CA ASP A 109 6.23 4.04 -8.84
C ASP A 109 5.62 2.70 -8.39
N MET A 110 4.56 2.74 -7.57
CA MET A 110 3.88 1.53 -7.13
C MET A 110 3.28 0.74 -8.29
N ALA A 111 2.70 1.44 -9.29
CA ALA A 111 2.17 0.81 -10.50
C ALA A 111 3.28 0.18 -11.35
N ASP A 112 4.43 0.86 -11.50
CA ASP A 112 5.59 0.33 -12.23
C ASP A 112 6.17 -0.90 -11.53
N MET A 113 6.36 -0.86 -10.20
CA MET A 113 6.82 -2.00 -9.40
C MET A 113 5.91 -3.21 -9.57
N LEU A 114 4.59 -3.02 -9.41
CA LEU A 114 3.61 -4.10 -9.56
C LEU A 114 3.60 -4.65 -10.99
N GLY A 115 3.63 -3.78 -12.00
CA GLY A 115 3.66 -4.15 -13.41
C GLY A 115 4.88 -5.00 -13.77
N ARG A 116 6.07 -4.62 -13.27
CA ARG A 116 7.32 -5.37 -13.47
C ARG A 116 7.25 -6.75 -12.83
N ILE A 117 6.80 -6.86 -11.59
CA ILE A 117 6.66 -8.15 -10.89
C ILE A 117 5.70 -9.05 -11.64
N ASN A 118 4.52 -8.53 -11.99
CA ASN A 118 3.49 -9.33 -12.64
C ASN A 118 3.89 -9.74 -14.07
N SER A 119 4.68 -8.92 -14.77
CA SER A 119 5.30 -9.33 -16.04
C SER A 119 6.26 -10.51 -15.82
N LEU A 120 7.18 -10.44 -14.86
CA LEU A 120 8.13 -11.53 -14.56
C LEU A 120 7.42 -12.83 -14.14
N ARG A 121 6.36 -12.69 -13.33
CA ARG A 121 5.52 -13.82 -12.90
C ARG A 121 4.75 -14.44 -14.05
N ALA A 122 4.18 -13.63 -14.96
CA ALA A 122 3.49 -14.12 -16.14
C ALA A 122 4.44 -14.91 -17.07
N HIS A 123 5.67 -14.45 -17.29
CA HIS A 123 6.70 -15.18 -18.04
C HIS A 123 7.06 -16.53 -17.39
N SER A 124 6.81 -16.68 -16.08
CA SER A 124 7.04 -17.91 -15.32
C SER A 124 5.78 -18.75 -15.12
N GLY A 125 4.65 -18.39 -15.78
CA GLY A 125 3.38 -19.10 -15.65
C GLY A 125 2.68 -18.92 -14.29
N LEU A 126 3.03 -17.88 -13.53
CA LEU A 126 2.48 -17.60 -12.20
C LEU A 126 1.39 -16.54 -12.25
N GLY A 127 0.43 -16.65 -11.32
CA GLY A 127 -0.64 -15.66 -11.15
C GLY A 127 -0.11 -14.29 -10.73
N ALA A 128 -0.77 -13.24 -11.20
CA ALA A 128 -0.47 -11.86 -10.83
C ALA A 128 -0.71 -11.63 -9.33
N LEU A 129 0.17 -10.86 -8.71
CA LEU A 129 -0.01 -10.35 -7.35
C LEU A 129 -0.90 -9.11 -7.36
N THR A 130 -1.61 -8.91 -6.24
CA THR A 130 -2.30 -7.65 -5.94
C THR A 130 -1.59 -6.92 -4.81
N ILE A 131 -1.72 -5.59 -4.76
CA ILE A 131 -1.19 -4.85 -3.62
C ILE A 131 -2.05 -5.13 -2.38
N ASP A 132 -1.41 -5.32 -1.22
CA ASP A 132 -2.07 -5.39 0.09
C ASP A 132 -1.53 -4.28 1.01
N TYR A 133 -2.44 -3.51 1.61
CA TYR A 133 -2.09 -2.33 2.39
C TYR A 133 -1.42 -2.66 3.72
N LYS A 134 -1.71 -3.83 4.31
CA LYS A 134 -1.11 -4.25 5.58
C LYS A 134 0.35 -4.63 5.35
N LEU A 135 0.63 -5.31 4.23
CA LEU A 135 1.99 -5.51 3.74
C LEU A 135 2.68 -4.17 3.41
N ALA A 136 1.99 -3.24 2.73
CA ALA A 136 2.57 -1.93 2.41
C ALA A 136 2.88 -1.09 3.66
N LYS A 137 2.02 -1.15 4.69
CA LYS A 137 2.26 -0.48 5.97
C LYS A 137 3.42 -1.11 6.73
N ALA A 138 3.52 -2.45 6.73
CA ALA A 138 4.65 -3.14 7.32
C ALA A 138 5.97 -2.77 6.61
N ALA A 139 5.96 -2.78 5.28
CA ALA A 139 7.08 -2.37 4.44
C ALA A 139 7.51 -0.93 4.74
N LEU A 140 6.56 0.01 4.87
CA LEU A 140 6.83 1.40 5.20
C LEU A 140 7.50 1.57 6.56
N LEU A 141 6.90 0.98 7.60
CA LEU A 141 7.47 1.05 8.94
C LEU A 141 8.89 0.47 8.95
N HIS A 142 9.12 -0.61 8.22
CA HIS A 142 10.43 -1.24 8.12
C HIS A 142 11.44 -0.44 7.30
N SER A 143 11.04 0.18 6.18
CA SER A 143 11.94 1.08 5.43
C SER A 143 12.37 2.28 6.27
N ARG A 144 11.46 2.83 7.09
CA ARG A 144 11.78 3.93 8.00
C ARG A 144 12.68 3.51 9.15
N ASP A 145 12.46 2.32 9.71
CA ASP A 145 13.33 1.76 10.74
C ASP A 145 14.76 1.61 10.19
N GLN A 146 14.90 1.00 9.01
CA GLN A 146 16.19 0.89 8.31
C GLN A 146 16.84 2.25 8.06
N ALA A 147 16.07 3.24 7.60
CA ALA A 147 16.57 4.59 7.35
C ALA A 147 16.96 5.32 8.66
N GLY A 148 16.20 5.15 9.74
CA GLY A 148 16.49 5.74 11.05
C GLY A 148 17.76 5.17 11.70
N HIS A 149 18.10 3.93 11.36
CA HIS A 149 19.31 3.25 11.84
C HIS A 149 20.46 3.21 10.82
N CYS A 150 20.27 3.80 9.64
CA CYS A 150 21.24 3.80 8.55
C CYS A 150 21.74 2.38 8.16
N GLN A 151 20.85 1.38 8.24
CA GLN A 151 21.21 -0.02 8.09
C GLN A 151 20.13 -0.79 7.32
N MET A 152 20.53 -1.46 6.23
CA MET A 152 19.67 -2.42 5.54
C MET A 152 19.65 -3.74 6.32
N THR A 153 18.46 -4.22 6.69
CA THR A 153 18.30 -5.41 7.53
C THR A 153 16.90 -6.00 7.39
N HIS A 154 16.76 -7.31 7.60
CA HIS A 154 15.46 -7.97 7.75
C HIS A 154 14.90 -7.90 9.19
N THR A 155 15.74 -7.51 10.15
CA THR A 155 15.40 -7.43 11.56
C THR A 155 14.94 -6.02 11.92
N GLY A 156 13.73 -5.88 12.46
CA GLY A 156 13.23 -4.59 12.92
C GLY A 156 13.70 -4.24 14.34
N THR A 157 13.70 -2.96 14.70
CA THR A 157 14.11 -2.51 16.04
C THR A 157 13.06 -2.80 17.10
N THR A 158 11.82 -2.34 16.89
CA THR A 158 10.72 -2.54 17.85
C THR A 158 10.11 -3.95 17.75
N ILE A 159 9.97 -4.46 16.53
CA ILE A 159 9.47 -5.80 16.25
C ILE A 159 10.52 -6.51 15.37
N PRO A 160 11.44 -7.29 15.99
CA PRO A 160 12.54 -7.94 15.28
C PRO A 160 12.10 -8.90 14.19
N ASN A 161 11.04 -9.65 14.45
CA ASN A 161 10.57 -10.69 13.56
C ASN A 161 9.70 -10.14 12.42
N PHE A 162 10.06 -10.45 11.17
CA PHE A 162 9.29 -10.13 9.96
C PHE A 162 7.80 -10.49 10.08
N GLY A 163 7.50 -11.74 10.46
CA GLY A 163 6.12 -12.18 10.65
C GLY A 163 5.37 -11.40 11.72
N GLY A 164 6.07 -11.01 12.80
CA GLY A 164 5.54 -10.12 13.83
C GLY A 164 5.18 -8.74 13.27
N ARG A 165 6.01 -8.16 12.38
CA ARG A 165 5.72 -6.87 11.72
C ARG A 165 4.44 -6.95 10.89
N LEU A 166 4.27 -8.02 10.11
CA LEU A 166 3.05 -8.24 9.31
C LEU A 166 1.80 -8.39 10.19
N LYS A 167 1.89 -9.22 11.24
CA LYS A 167 0.78 -9.45 12.18
C LYS A 167 0.38 -8.18 12.93
N ALA A 168 1.34 -7.32 13.27
CA ALA A 168 1.07 -6.03 13.91
C ALA A 168 0.23 -5.10 13.03
N GLN A 169 0.26 -5.27 11.70
CA GLN A 169 -0.60 -4.56 10.74
C GLN A 169 -1.91 -5.32 10.45
N GLY A 170 -2.19 -6.40 11.19
CA GLY A 170 -3.37 -7.24 11.00
C GLY A 170 -3.29 -8.19 9.79
N TYR A 171 -2.09 -8.42 9.23
CA TYR A 171 -1.88 -9.37 8.14
C TYR A 171 -1.58 -10.75 8.72
N SER A 172 -2.63 -11.57 8.86
CA SER A 172 -2.49 -12.99 9.18
C SER A 172 -2.21 -13.75 7.90
N TYR A 173 -1.18 -14.60 7.87
CA TYR A 173 -0.65 -15.17 6.63
C TYR A 173 -0.31 -16.65 6.73
N SER A 174 -0.50 -17.36 5.61
CA SER A 174 -0.11 -18.77 5.44
C SER A 174 1.31 -18.88 4.86
N THR A 175 1.70 -17.89 4.06
CA THR A 175 3.05 -17.74 3.50
C THR A 175 3.35 -16.25 3.40
N ALA A 176 4.60 -15.88 3.69
CA ALA A 176 5.09 -14.52 3.52
C ALA A 176 6.58 -14.53 3.22
N ALA A 177 7.06 -13.48 2.55
CA ALA A 177 8.47 -13.29 2.22
C ALA A 177 8.80 -11.79 2.16
N GLU A 178 10.07 -11.44 2.32
CA GLU A 178 10.52 -10.04 2.32
C GLU A 178 11.76 -9.90 1.43
N ASN A 179 11.77 -8.83 0.65
CA ASN A 179 12.94 -8.31 -0.04
C ASN A 179 13.27 -6.92 0.54
N VAL A 180 14.52 -6.70 0.94
CA VAL A 180 15.02 -5.38 1.34
C VAL A 180 16.14 -4.93 0.42
N ALA A 181 16.33 -3.62 0.28
CA ALA A 181 17.45 -3.04 -0.46
C ALA A 181 17.81 -1.66 0.08
N ALA A 182 19.03 -1.20 -0.21
CA ALA A 182 19.45 0.16 0.09
C ALA A 182 20.38 0.72 -1.00
N GLY A 183 20.29 2.03 -1.22
CA GLY A 183 21.14 2.78 -2.15
C GLY A 183 20.61 2.90 -3.58
N GLN A 184 19.60 2.14 -3.99
CA GLN A 184 18.97 2.32 -5.29
C GLN A 184 18.10 3.58 -5.28
N THR A 185 18.19 4.40 -6.33
CA THR A 185 17.49 5.69 -6.42
C THR A 185 16.25 5.63 -7.32
N THR A 186 16.05 4.52 -8.04
CA THR A 186 14.91 4.34 -8.94
C THR A 186 14.24 2.96 -8.75
N VAL A 187 12.97 2.88 -9.13
CA VAL A 187 12.22 1.61 -9.21
C VAL A 187 12.94 0.60 -10.11
N ALA A 188 13.46 1.04 -11.26
CA ALA A 188 14.14 0.15 -12.20
C ALA A 188 15.39 -0.47 -11.57
N ASP A 189 16.19 0.31 -10.84
CA ASP A 189 17.42 -0.15 -10.20
C ASP A 189 17.13 -1.15 -9.07
N VAL A 190 16.16 -0.87 -8.20
CA VAL A 190 15.82 -1.78 -7.09
C VAL A 190 15.22 -3.09 -7.60
N MET A 191 14.34 -3.02 -8.60
CA MET A 191 13.76 -4.21 -9.22
C MET A 191 14.82 -5.07 -9.93
N THR A 192 15.78 -4.43 -10.60
CA THR A 192 16.91 -5.15 -11.23
C THR A 192 17.82 -5.80 -10.18
N SER A 193 18.11 -5.10 -9.08
CA SER A 193 18.90 -5.61 -7.96
C SER A 193 18.27 -6.86 -7.32
N TRP A 194 16.96 -6.79 -7.00
CA TRP A 194 16.22 -7.93 -6.50
C TRP A 194 16.14 -9.06 -7.52
N TRP A 195 15.92 -8.77 -8.80
CA TRP A 195 15.91 -9.81 -9.82
C TRP A 195 17.26 -10.51 -9.92
N ASN A 196 18.39 -9.81 -9.83
CA ASN A 196 19.71 -10.41 -9.95
C ASN A 196 20.16 -11.21 -8.71
N SER A 197 19.49 -11.05 -7.57
CA SER A 197 19.72 -11.86 -6.37
C SER A 197 18.87 -13.13 -6.38
N PRO A 198 19.46 -14.34 -6.32
CA PRO A 198 18.70 -15.59 -6.33
C PRO A 198 17.65 -15.70 -5.22
N GLY A 199 17.96 -15.24 -4.00
CA GLY A 199 17.02 -15.26 -2.87
C GLY A 199 15.84 -14.31 -3.08
N HIS A 200 16.11 -13.08 -3.51
CA HIS A 200 15.05 -12.10 -3.76
C HIS A 200 14.19 -12.47 -4.98
N ARG A 201 14.82 -13.03 -6.03
CA ARG A 201 14.13 -13.60 -7.19
C ARG A 201 13.19 -14.73 -6.79
N ALA A 202 13.61 -15.61 -5.88
CA ALA A 202 12.76 -16.70 -5.39
C ALA A 202 11.50 -16.16 -4.68
N ASN A 203 11.60 -15.05 -3.96
CA ASN A 203 10.44 -14.38 -3.34
C ASN A 203 9.47 -13.82 -4.40
N ILE A 204 10.00 -13.13 -5.43
CA ILE A 204 9.19 -12.60 -6.54
C ILE A 204 8.44 -13.73 -7.27
N LEU A 205 9.09 -14.87 -7.46
CA LEU A 205 8.54 -16.04 -8.15
C LEU A 205 7.88 -17.05 -7.19
N ASN A 206 7.66 -16.69 -5.92
CA ASN A 206 7.02 -17.59 -4.99
C ASN A 206 5.56 -17.81 -5.43
N LYS A 207 5.21 -19.06 -5.76
CA LYS A 207 3.87 -19.44 -6.24
C LYS A 207 2.79 -19.34 -5.16
N ASP A 208 3.20 -19.33 -3.89
CA ASP A 208 2.29 -19.41 -2.75
C ASP A 208 1.92 -18.04 -2.20
N VAL A 209 2.53 -16.96 -2.68
CA VAL A 209 2.12 -15.57 -2.37
C VAL A 209 1.11 -15.06 -3.41
N MET A 210 0.17 -14.24 -2.94
CA MET A 210 -0.91 -13.63 -3.73
C MET A 210 -0.90 -12.09 -3.63
N ASN A 211 -0.25 -11.56 -2.60
CA ASN A 211 -0.25 -10.16 -2.25
C ASN A 211 1.18 -9.60 -2.14
N VAL A 212 1.31 -8.29 -2.33
CA VAL A 212 2.58 -7.58 -2.17
C VAL A 212 2.37 -6.16 -1.60
N GLY A 213 3.33 -5.65 -0.84
CA GLY A 213 3.40 -4.27 -0.38
C GLY A 213 4.78 -3.69 -0.67
N PHE A 214 4.86 -2.40 -0.98
CA PHE A 214 6.11 -1.70 -1.27
C PHE A 214 6.24 -0.44 -0.44
N ALA A 215 7.46 -0.14 -0.03
CA ALA A 215 7.80 1.17 0.49
C ALA A 215 9.26 1.52 0.24
N MET A 216 9.52 2.82 0.29
CA MET A 216 10.83 3.44 0.34
C MET A 216 10.84 4.48 1.47
N ALA A 217 11.97 4.63 2.13
CA ALA A 217 12.26 5.76 3.00
C ALA A 217 13.63 6.33 2.65
N THR A 218 13.81 7.63 2.91
CA THR A 218 15.09 8.31 2.69
C THR A 218 15.65 8.90 3.98
N ASN A 219 16.97 8.90 4.09
CA ASN A 219 17.70 9.59 5.14
C ASN A 219 19.08 10.04 4.63
N GLU A 220 19.16 11.31 4.22
CA GLU A 220 20.39 11.93 3.70
C GLU A 220 21.49 12.08 4.77
N ALA A 221 21.17 11.93 6.06
CA ALA A 221 22.17 11.97 7.13
C ALA A 221 22.95 10.65 7.27
N CYS A 222 22.54 9.59 6.57
CA CYS A 222 23.23 8.31 6.59
C CYS A 222 24.46 8.32 5.68
N ASN A 223 25.61 7.94 6.24
CA ASN A 223 26.88 7.91 5.48
C ASN A 223 26.94 6.81 4.41
N ASN A 224 26.10 5.77 4.51
CA ASN A 224 26.17 4.59 3.65
C ASN A 224 25.22 4.70 2.45
N TYR A 225 23.92 4.87 2.74
CA TYR A 225 22.85 4.91 1.76
C TYR A 225 21.83 5.97 2.16
N ALA A 226 21.37 6.75 1.18
CA ALA A 226 20.30 7.73 1.36
C ALA A 226 18.90 7.11 1.22
N THR A 227 18.76 5.94 0.59
CA THR A 227 17.48 5.29 0.31
C THR A 227 17.42 3.87 0.86
N TYR A 228 16.26 3.47 1.39
CA TYR A 228 15.98 2.15 1.96
C TYR A 228 14.62 1.66 1.47
N TRP A 229 14.58 0.43 0.98
CA TRP A 229 13.43 -0.18 0.30
C TRP A 229 13.01 -1.45 1.01
N THR A 230 11.69 -1.67 1.06
CA THR A 230 11.10 -2.92 1.53
C THR A 230 10.01 -3.35 0.55
N GLN A 231 9.99 -4.65 0.23
CA GLN A 231 8.98 -5.32 -0.57
C GLN A 231 8.53 -6.58 0.18
N ASP A 232 7.33 -6.51 0.74
CA ASP A 232 6.72 -7.57 1.53
C ASP A 232 5.72 -8.34 0.69
N PHE A 233 5.84 -9.66 0.67
CA PHE A 233 4.92 -10.57 -0.01
C PHE A 233 4.13 -11.38 1.01
N GLY A 234 2.92 -11.78 0.62
CA GLY A 234 2.10 -12.61 1.48
C GLY A 234 0.99 -13.36 0.76
N ARG A 235 0.46 -14.36 1.45
CA ARG A 235 -0.87 -14.91 1.20
C ARG A 235 -1.64 -14.91 2.51
N GLN A 236 -2.71 -14.13 2.52
CA GLN A 236 -3.55 -13.97 3.71
C GLN A 236 -4.19 -15.32 4.08
N LEU A 237 -4.32 -15.58 5.39
CA LEU A 237 -5.07 -16.70 5.96
C LEU A 237 -6.59 -16.50 5.80
#